data_AF-A0A4Q7DY10-F1
#
_entry.id   AF-A0A4Q7DY10-F1
#
_cell.length_a   1.000
_cell.length_b   1.000
_cell.length_c   1.000
_cell.angle_alpha   90.00
_cell.angle_beta   90.00
_cell.angle_gamma   90.00
#
_symmetry.space_group_name_H-M   'P 1'
#
loop_
_entity.id
_entity.type
_entity.pdbx_description
1 polymer ?
#
loop_
_entity_poly.entity_id
_entity_poly.type
_entity_poly.pdbx_seq_one_letter_code
_entity_poly.pdbx_strand_id
1 'polypeptide(L)'
;MKRSLNNSNLNLLVKMKDQLTSNLDVLAAHGVCVSALPKGDALTHFAEAFYGANIEKQCIAQAKLFLKQPSHLSLHYKSNHQSDYIHQYFINDMNQHAQSLGWRKNSKPQRGTLIMLGVGAGYQLPWLLKQIRYTDVILVEPEPRHLALLCQHIDLAQISALCDKRGGSFSLATCESFDAFYAMLQNRLVEVGPHLVADISLYRHYSTPVFDDIFERFRQWRNSLASMWGFLEDELIGLAHTQQNSASYDIASHQNRFASYADVPVAVIGSGPSLDKDIALLKRQRDKVLLVSCGTALSVLLSHDIVPDFQVEMERSPQVFYLKEEQLTDPRLHSTVLLTLNTVYPKLLNTYRHCIVFPKAHDLGATLLSEHRERGPALAHCNPTVTNMAVAALSRLGFNNLLLLGCDYGYLDPKRHHSQDSTYYDPSCAIADGNYGSEIRVKGNFTKHVFTSRIFNESRLVQERLLSSKTALRVLNCSDGAFVKGSVPTQFSDVTLCEVDKNQLMNEVRRYAKTQDVDTLETGHYVTQAIVQLETLRLRVANRTQPEAILVDMARMIRTLETDPDFVFSRYLLAGSMKYLTTSIASHINHIAVAAKADYTAVMKEKLLHTLGHTIDRLQTLTQPNNH
;
A
#
# COMPACT_ATOMS: atom_id res chain seq x y z
N MET A 1 -25.12 4.11 43.24
CA MET A 1 -26.42 3.95 42.53
C MET A 1 -26.19 2.94 41.41
N LYS A 2 -26.72 1.72 41.51
CA LYS A 2 -26.53 0.65 40.50
C LYS A 2 -27.16 1.10 39.17
N ARG A 3 -26.35 1.57 38.21
CA ARG A 3 -26.83 1.83 36.84
C ARG A 3 -26.94 0.49 36.12
N SER A 4 -28.14 0.12 35.68
CA SER A 4 -28.34 -1.02 34.79
C SER A 4 -27.74 -0.71 33.42
N LEU A 5 -27.26 -1.74 32.72
CA LEU A 5 -26.83 -1.63 31.31
C LEU A 5 -27.96 -1.00 30.47
N ASN A 6 -27.63 0.00 29.66
CA ASN A 6 -28.60 0.69 28.82
C ASN A 6 -29.06 -0.22 27.67
N ASN A 7 -30.37 -0.47 27.56
CA ASN A 7 -30.95 -1.33 26.50
C ASN A 7 -30.65 -0.81 25.08
N SER A 8 -30.44 0.49 24.89
CA SER A 8 -30.03 1.06 23.59
C SER A 8 -28.63 0.62 23.17
N ASN A 9 -27.69 0.56 24.12
CA ASN A 9 -26.33 0.08 23.88
C ASN A 9 -26.32 -1.39 23.48
N LEU A 10 -27.16 -2.20 24.14
CA LEU A 10 -27.28 -3.63 23.84
C LEU A 10 -27.76 -3.86 22.40
N ASN A 11 -28.81 -3.14 21.97
CA ASN A 11 -29.31 -3.24 20.60
C ASN A 11 -28.28 -2.77 19.56
N LEU A 12 -27.47 -1.76 19.89
CA LEU A 12 -26.38 -1.30 19.02
C LEU A 12 -25.26 -2.35 18.91
N LEU A 13 -24.82 -2.92 20.03
CA LEU A 13 -23.78 -3.95 20.05
C LEU A 13 -24.18 -5.20 19.26
N VAL A 14 -25.45 -5.61 19.35
CA VAL A 14 -25.99 -6.73 18.55
C VAL A 14 -25.93 -6.41 17.05
N LYS A 15 -26.22 -5.17 16.64
CA LYS A 15 -26.10 -4.75 15.23
C LYS A 15 -24.65 -4.67 14.74
N MET A 16 -23.69 -4.54 15.66
CA MET A 16 -22.26 -4.42 15.35
C MET A 16 -21.50 -5.74 15.54
N LYS A 17 -22.21 -6.86 15.74
CA LYS A 17 -21.62 -8.17 16.08
C LYS A 17 -20.53 -8.62 15.09
N ASP A 18 -20.68 -8.33 13.80
CA ASP A 18 -19.70 -8.74 12.78
C ASP A 18 -18.42 -7.90 12.78
N GLN A 19 -18.42 -6.71 13.43
CA GLN A 19 -17.25 -5.84 13.58
C GLN A 19 -16.42 -6.16 14.83
N LEU A 20 -16.90 -7.11 15.62
CA LEU A 20 -16.34 -7.56 16.87
C LEU A 20 -15.67 -8.93 16.62
N THR A 21 -14.34 -9.00 16.66
CA THR A 21 -13.57 -10.23 16.32
C THR A 21 -13.90 -11.41 17.23
N SER A 22 -13.53 -12.63 16.81
CA SER A 22 -13.82 -13.97 17.37
C SER A 22 -13.65 -14.17 18.89
N ASN A 23 -13.02 -13.24 19.62
CA ASN A 23 -13.14 -13.21 21.09
C ASN A 23 -14.54 -12.80 21.59
N LEU A 24 -15.43 -12.41 20.68
CA LEU A 24 -16.87 -12.32 20.88
C LEU A 24 -17.65 -13.55 20.41
N ASP A 25 -17.02 -14.53 19.76
CA ASP A 25 -17.60 -15.89 19.67
C ASP A 25 -17.54 -16.61 21.02
N VAL A 26 -16.71 -16.16 21.96
CA VAL A 26 -16.86 -16.53 23.39
C VAL A 26 -18.14 -15.91 23.98
N LEU A 27 -18.65 -14.81 23.41
CA LEU A 27 -19.95 -14.23 23.76
C LEU A 27 -21.12 -14.85 22.96
N ALA A 28 -20.89 -15.36 21.74
CA ALA A 28 -21.93 -15.95 20.89
C ALA A 28 -22.06 -17.48 20.98
N ALA A 29 -20.95 -18.24 21.07
CA ALA A 29 -20.93 -19.70 21.06
C ALA A 29 -21.21 -20.34 22.43
N HIS A 30 -21.20 -19.56 23.51
CA HIS A 30 -21.56 -20.02 24.86
C HIS A 30 -22.92 -19.49 25.36
N GLY A 31 -23.73 -18.87 24.49
CA GLY A 31 -24.99 -18.28 24.94
C GLY A 31 -24.78 -17.28 26.08
N VAL A 32 -23.82 -16.37 25.94
CA VAL A 32 -23.69 -15.26 26.88
C VAL A 32 -24.84 -14.30 26.64
N CYS A 33 -25.93 -14.61 27.33
CA CYS A 33 -26.89 -13.63 27.77
C CYS A 33 -26.13 -12.46 28.41
N VAL A 34 -26.69 -11.26 28.35
CA VAL A 34 -26.23 -10.02 29.03
C VAL A 34 -25.86 -10.24 30.52
N SER A 35 -26.12 -11.42 31.09
CA SER A 35 -25.65 -11.93 32.38
C SER A 35 -24.14 -12.13 32.54
N ALA A 36 -23.30 -12.29 31.51
CA ALA A 36 -21.84 -12.53 31.72
C ALA A 36 -20.91 -11.32 31.56
N LEU A 37 -21.42 -10.14 31.20
CA LEU A 37 -20.68 -8.90 31.53
C LEU A 37 -20.63 -8.81 33.06
N PRO A 38 -19.46 -8.54 33.68
CA PRO A 38 -19.37 -8.42 35.12
C PRO A 38 -20.32 -7.33 35.63
N LYS A 39 -21.14 -7.66 36.63
CA LYS A 39 -22.17 -6.78 37.21
C LYS A 39 -21.95 -6.55 38.69
N GLY A 40 -22.54 -5.47 39.20
CA GLY A 40 -22.59 -5.18 40.63
C GLY A 40 -21.21 -4.85 41.19
N ASP A 41 -20.96 -5.30 42.42
CA ASP A 41 -19.86 -4.82 43.26
C ASP A 41 -18.47 -5.16 42.68
N ALA A 42 -18.35 -6.25 41.92
CA ALA A 42 -17.10 -6.63 41.25
C ALA A 42 -16.66 -5.61 40.17
N LEU A 43 -17.63 -5.05 39.43
CA LEU A 43 -17.34 -4.03 38.43
C LEU A 43 -17.06 -2.67 39.08
N THR A 44 -17.75 -2.35 40.17
CA THR A 44 -17.46 -1.16 40.98
C THR A 44 -16.06 -1.22 41.58
N HIS A 45 -15.67 -2.35 42.16
CA HIS A 45 -14.32 -2.56 42.69
C HIS A 45 -13.25 -2.47 41.60
N PHE A 46 -13.50 -3.08 40.42
CA PHE A 46 -12.61 -2.93 39.27
C PHE A 46 -12.45 -1.47 38.84
N ALA A 47 -13.55 -0.71 38.78
CA ALA A 47 -13.52 0.70 38.43
C ALA A 47 -12.76 1.55 39.45
N GLU A 48 -12.95 1.29 40.74
CA GLU A 48 -12.22 1.95 41.84
C GLU A 48 -10.72 1.60 41.81
N ALA A 49 -10.37 0.34 41.56
CA ALA A 49 -8.98 -0.09 41.46
C ALA A 49 -8.27 0.54 40.25
N PHE A 50 -8.96 0.70 39.13
CA PHE A 50 -8.40 1.25 37.91
C PHE A 50 -8.33 2.79 37.91
N TYR A 51 -9.39 3.47 38.34
CA TYR A 51 -9.52 4.92 38.27
C TYR A 51 -9.26 5.64 39.60
N GLY A 52 -9.29 4.94 40.72
CA GLY A 52 -9.37 5.55 42.04
C GLY A 52 -10.70 6.30 42.22
N ALA A 53 -10.63 7.48 42.84
CA ALA A 53 -11.80 8.31 43.11
C ALA A 53 -12.21 9.17 41.89
N ASN A 54 -13.52 9.25 41.64
CA ASN A 54 -14.16 10.10 40.64
C ASN A 54 -13.67 9.84 39.20
N ILE A 55 -14.13 8.72 38.62
CA ILE A 55 -13.82 8.22 37.28
C ILE A 55 -13.94 9.32 36.20
N GLU A 56 -15.04 10.08 36.21
CA GLU A 56 -15.30 11.14 35.22
C GLU A 56 -14.21 12.22 35.26
N LYS A 57 -13.83 12.68 36.47
CA LYS A 57 -12.78 13.68 36.63
C LYS A 57 -11.44 13.19 36.09
N GLN A 58 -11.08 11.92 36.32
CA GLN A 58 -9.82 11.35 35.85
C GLN A 58 -9.79 11.23 34.32
N CYS A 59 -10.85 10.68 33.72
CA CYS A 59 -11.01 10.60 32.26
C CYS A 59 -10.88 11.97 31.59
N ILE A 60 -11.57 12.99 32.13
CA ILE A 60 -11.53 14.35 31.58
C ILE A 60 -10.15 14.99 31.80
N ALA A 61 -9.48 14.73 32.93
CA ALA A 61 -8.12 15.23 33.16
C ALA A 61 -7.13 14.70 32.12
N GLN A 62 -7.17 13.40 31.82
CA GLN A 62 -6.35 12.81 30.77
C GLN A 62 -6.69 13.37 29.37
N ALA A 63 -7.99 13.54 29.06
CA ALA A 63 -8.41 14.14 27.79
C ALA A 63 -7.91 15.58 27.61
N LYS A 64 -7.87 16.36 28.70
CA LYS A 64 -7.27 17.70 28.69
C LYS A 64 -5.76 17.66 28.43
N LEU A 65 -5.04 16.69 28.97
CA LEU A 65 -3.61 16.50 28.69
C LEU A 65 -3.38 16.16 27.21
N PHE A 66 -4.18 15.25 26.66
CA PHE A 66 -4.13 14.91 25.23
C PHE A 66 -4.30 16.14 24.34
N LEU A 67 -5.27 17.02 24.61
CA LEU A 67 -5.46 18.21 23.78
C LEU A 67 -4.34 19.26 23.89
N LYS A 68 -3.46 19.19 24.89
CA LYS A 68 -2.26 20.05 24.95
C LYS A 68 -1.20 19.64 23.93
N GLN A 69 -1.04 18.33 23.72
CA GLN A 69 -0.09 17.74 22.76
C GLN A 69 -0.72 16.50 22.12
N PRO A 70 -1.64 16.69 21.16
CA PRO A 70 -2.39 15.57 20.61
C PRO A 70 -1.49 14.72 19.73
N SER A 71 -1.57 13.41 19.92
CA SER A 71 -1.07 12.44 18.94
C SER A 71 -1.96 12.50 17.71
N HIS A 72 -1.60 13.38 16.79
CA HIS A 72 -2.40 13.74 15.64
C HIS A 72 -1.57 13.74 14.37
N LEU A 73 -2.13 13.16 13.31
CA LEU A 73 -1.53 13.19 11.97
C LEU A 73 -2.56 13.71 10.98
N SER A 74 -2.13 14.72 10.22
CA SER A 74 -2.86 15.27 9.08
C SER A 74 -2.17 14.86 7.78
N LEU A 75 -2.95 14.68 6.74
CA LEU A 75 -2.52 14.32 5.40
C LEU A 75 -2.80 15.48 4.45
N HIS A 76 -1.81 15.80 3.62
CA HIS A 76 -1.92 16.83 2.61
C HIS A 76 -1.09 16.42 1.40
N TYR A 77 -1.76 16.24 0.26
CA TYR A 77 -1.09 16.00 -1.01
C TYR A 77 -0.59 17.34 -1.58
N LYS A 78 0.70 17.39 -1.90
CA LYS A 78 1.34 18.60 -2.41
C LYS A 78 0.82 18.91 -3.81
N SER A 79 0.79 20.20 -4.15
CA SER A 79 0.65 20.62 -5.54
C SER A 79 1.86 20.18 -6.35
N ASN A 80 1.62 19.71 -7.57
CA ASN A 80 2.63 19.42 -8.57
C ASN A 80 2.17 20.04 -9.90
N HIS A 81 2.68 21.23 -10.20
CA HIS A 81 2.31 21.97 -11.41
C HIS A 81 3.01 21.45 -12.68
N GLN A 82 3.97 20.53 -12.54
CA GLN A 82 4.66 19.87 -13.66
C GLN A 82 3.96 18.59 -14.10
N SER A 83 2.91 18.16 -13.39
CA SER A 83 2.17 16.93 -13.67
C SER A 83 1.00 17.20 -14.61
N ASP A 84 0.90 16.39 -15.66
CA ASP A 84 -0.22 16.42 -16.61
C ASP A 84 -1.40 15.53 -16.22
N TYR A 85 -1.39 14.97 -15.00
CA TYR A 85 -2.44 14.08 -14.52
C TYR A 85 -3.70 14.84 -14.08
N ILE A 86 -4.87 14.32 -14.50
CA ILE A 86 -6.21 14.91 -14.30
C ILE A 86 -6.50 15.13 -12.82
N HIS A 87 -6.20 14.14 -11.99
CA HIS A 87 -6.41 14.24 -10.54
C HIS A 87 -5.51 15.31 -9.90
N GLN A 88 -4.31 15.54 -10.44
CA GLN A 88 -3.37 16.51 -9.92
C GLN A 88 -3.78 17.95 -10.26
N TYR A 89 -4.42 18.21 -11.40
CA TYR A 89 -5.01 19.51 -11.71
C TYR A 89 -6.05 19.91 -10.67
N PHE A 90 -6.94 18.99 -10.29
CA PHE A 90 -7.90 19.23 -9.21
C PHE A 90 -7.20 19.54 -7.88
N ILE A 91 -6.20 18.74 -7.51
CA ILE A 91 -5.46 18.96 -6.26
C ILE A 91 -4.76 20.32 -6.25
N ASN A 92 -4.14 20.72 -7.37
CA ASN A 92 -3.47 22.02 -7.50
C ASN A 92 -4.47 23.17 -7.29
N ASP A 93 -5.58 23.17 -8.01
CA ASP A 93 -6.63 24.19 -7.92
C ASP A 93 -7.22 24.26 -6.50
N MET A 94 -7.54 23.11 -5.93
CA MET A 94 -8.19 23.06 -4.61
C MET A 94 -7.23 23.39 -3.47
N ASN A 95 -5.94 23.06 -3.59
CA ASN A 95 -4.92 23.49 -2.62
C ASN A 95 -4.83 25.02 -2.60
N GLN A 96 -4.74 25.65 -3.77
CA GLN A 96 -4.68 27.11 -3.90
C GLN A 96 -5.95 27.77 -3.32
N HIS A 97 -7.12 27.25 -3.68
CA HIS A 97 -8.37 27.80 -3.18
C HIS A 97 -8.53 27.60 -1.67
N ALA A 98 -8.23 26.42 -1.12
CA ALA A 98 -8.27 26.19 0.32
C ALA A 98 -7.36 27.17 1.08
N GLN A 99 -6.15 27.43 0.57
CA GLN A 99 -5.23 28.41 1.16
C GLN A 99 -5.81 29.83 1.17
N SER A 100 -6.50 30.25 0.09
CA SER A 100 -7.20 31.55 0.06
C SER A 100 -8.31 31.67 1.11
N LEU A 101 -8.87 30.54 1.56
CA LEU A 101 -9.87 30.45 2.62
C LEU A 101 -9.26 30.26 4.03
N GLY A 102 -7.94 30.44 4.15
CA GLY A 102 -7.22 30.37 5.42
C GLY A 102 -6.83 28.96 5.85
N TRP A 103 -6.92 27.95 4.96
CA TRP A 103 -6.37 26.62 5.23
C TRP A 103 -4.87 26.70 5.51
N ARG A 104 -4.41 25.99 6.54
CA ARG A 104 -2.99 25.89 6.90
C ARG A 104 -2.62 24.46 7.24
N LYS A 105 -1.49 24.01 6.71
CA LYS A 105 -0.89 22.72 7.04
C LYS A 105 -0.68 22.61 8.55
N ASN A 106 -1.04 21.46 9.14
CA ASN A 106 -0.89 21.15 10.57
C ASN A 106 -1.63 22.11 11.52
N SER A 107 -2.61 22.88 11.03
CA SER A 107 -3.49 23.67 11.90
C SER A 107 -4.37 22.74 12.76
N LYS A 108 -5.01 23.27 13.81
CA LYS A 108 -5.93 22.46 14.62
C LYS A 108 -7.12 22.01 13.75
N PRO A 109 -7.40 20.69 13.64
CA PRO A 109 -8.54 20.23 12.87
C PRO A 109 -9.85 20.68 13.53
N GLN A 110 -10.81 21.11 12.72
CA GLN A 110 -12.18 21.40 13.16
C GLN A 110 -13.02 20.13 13.23
N ARG A 111 -12.63 19.10 12.48
CA ARG A 111 -13.29 17.78 12.31
C ARG A 111 -12.26 16.75 11.84
N GLY A 112 -12.63 15.47 11.83
CA GLY A 112 -11.75 14.37 11.44
C GLY A 112 -12.12 13.07 12.16
N THR A 113 -11.17 12.14 12.20
CA THR A 113 -11.32 10.82 12.82
C THR A 113 -10.70 10.77 14.21
N LEU A 114 -11.45 10.27 15.19
CA LEU A 114 -10.93 9.92 16.51
C LEU A 114 -10.79 8.40 16.60
N ILE A 115 -9.57 7.91 16.79
CA ILE A 115 -9.30 6.51 17.13
C ILE A 115 -8.95 6.46 18.62
N MET A 116 -9.70 5.69 19.40
CA MET A 116 -9.51 5.55 20.85
C MET A 116 -9.05 4.13 21.19
N LEU A 117 -7.79 4.00 21.60
CA LEU A 117 -7.17 2.77 22.10
C LEU A 117 -7.41 2.63 23.60
N GLY A 118 -8.27 1.69 23.96
CA GLY A 118 -8.82 1.58 25.30
C GLY A 118 -9.82 2.70 25.57
N VAL A 119 -11.05 2.34 25.94
CA VAL A 119 -12.12 3.31 26.21
C VAL A 119 -12.41 3.36 27.71
N GLY A 120 -12.37 2.20 28.39
CA GLY A 120 -12.71 2.13 29.80
C GLY A 120 -14.11 2.68 30.10
N ALA A 121 -14.27 3.48 31.15
CA ALA A 121 -15.55 4.11 31.48
C ALA A 121 -16.03 5.17 30.46
N GLY A 122 -15.17 5.61 29.55
CA GLY A 122 -15.55 6.37 28.36
C GLY A 122 -15.93 7.85 28.54
N TYR A 123 -15.88 8.43 29.74
CA TYR A 123 -16.24 9.84 29.99
C TYR A 123 -15.45 10.86 29.13
N GLN A 124 -14.23 10.51 28.72
CA GLN A 124 -13.42 11.31 27.81
C GLN A 124 -14.04 11.44 26.41
N LEU A 125 -14.81 10.45 25.94
CA LEU A 125 -15.35 10.42 24.59
C LEU A 125 -16.35 11.56 24.32
N PRO A 126 -17.49 11.67 25.05
CA PRO A 126 -18.42 12.78 24.83
C PRO A 126 -17.79 14.14 25.15
N TRP A 127 -16.80 14.20 26.05
CA TRP A 127 -16.07 15.43 26.33
C TRP A 127 -15.22 15.86 25.12
N LEU A 128 -14.41 14.96 24.55
CA LEU A 128 -13.60 15.22 23.35
C LEU A 128 -14.47 15.62 22.15
N LEU A 129 -15.61 14.96 21.95
CA LEU A 129 -16.57 15.27 20.87
C LEU A 129 -17.22 16.66 20.97
N LYS A 130 -17.15 17.30 22.15
CA LYS A 130 -17.53 18.71 22.37
C LYS A 130 -16.37 19.68 22.07
N GLN A 131 -15.12 19.24 22.23
CA GLN A 131 -13.93 20.09 21.99
C GLN A 131 -13.54 20.16 20.51
N ILE A 132 -13.70 19.04 19.80
CA ILE A 132 -13.43 18.90 18.36
C ILE A 132 -14.62 18.18 17.74
N ARG A 133 -15.06 18.65 16.57
CA ARG A 133 -16.20 18.07 15.86
C ARG A 133 -15.78 16.82 15.07
N TYR A 134 -15.22 15.82 15.75
CA TYR A 134 -14.94 14.53 15.10
C TYR A 134 -16.22 14.00 14.45
N THR A 135 -16.11 13.65 13.18
CA THR A 135 -17.19 13.07 12.37
C THR A 135 -17.17 11.57 12.50
N ASP A 136 -15.97 11.00 12.60
CA ASP A 136 -15.71 9.57 12.62
C ASP A 136 -15.07 9.18 13.95
N VAL A 137 -15.60 8.11 14.56
CA VAL A 137 -15.14 7.59 15.85
C VAL A 137 -14.93 6.09 15.75
N ILE A 138 -13.71 5.65 16.00
CA ILE A 138 -13.30 4.25 16.05
C ILE A 138 -12.83 3.95 17.47
N LEU A 139 -13.57 3.10 18.18
CA LEU A 139 -13.23 2.64 19.52
C LEU A 139 -12.58 1.26 19.45
N VAL A 140 -11.50 1.06 20.19
CA VAL A 140 -10.81 -0.23 20.31
C VAL A 140 -10.75 -0.61 21.80
N GLU A 141 -11.54 -1.60 22.22
CA GLU A 141 -11.66 -2.00 23.62
C GLU A 141 -11.66 -3.53 23.77
N PRO A 142 -10.48 -4.15 23.98
CA PRO A 142 -10.36 -5.60 24.07
C PRO A 142 -10.77 -6.17 25.44
N GLU A 143 -10.84 -5.37 26.52
CA GLU A 143 -11.11 -5.88 27.87
C GLU A 143 -12.63 -5.85 28.20
N PRO A 144 -13.28 -7.00 28.42
CA PRO A 144 -14.73 -7.06 28.66
C PRO A 144 -15.21 -6.25 29.87
N ARG A 145 -14.41 -6.14 30.94
CA ARG A 145 -14.77 -5.30 32.10
C ARG A 145 -14.81 -3.82 31.75
N HIS A 146 -13.88 -3.35 30.92
CA HIS A 146 -13.88 -1.97 30.44
C HIS A 146 -15.05 -1.71 29.47
N LEU A 147 -15.36 -2.67 28.59
CA LEU A 147 -16.54 -2.58 27.73
C LEU A 147 -17.85 -2.53 28.55
N ALA A 148 -17.95 -3.31 29.64
CA ALA A 148 -19.08 -3.26 30.56
C ALA A 148 -19.22 -1.88 31.21
N LEU A 149 -18.12 -1.30 31.69
CA LEU A 149 -18.09 0.06 32.25
C LEU A 149 -18.53 1.10 31.20
N LEU A 150 -17.99 1.03 29.99
CA LEU A 150 -18.38 1.92 28.89
C LEU A 150 -19.90 1.93 28.71
N CYS A 151 -20.51 0.74 28.62
CA CYS A 151 -21.94 0.58 28.38
C CYS A 151 -22.83 1.01 29.56
N GLN A 152 -22.28 1.12 30.78
CA GLN A 152 -22.98 1.65 31.97
C GLN A 152 -22.92 3.18 32.06
N HIS A 153 -21.85 3.78 31.56
CA HIS A 153 -21.57 5.20 31.74
C HIS A 153 -21.90 6.05 30.52
N ILE A 154 -21.82 5.49 29.32
CA ILE A 154 -21.95 6.21 28.06
C ILE A 154 -23.05 5.58 27.20
N ASP A 155 -23.90 6.42 26.60
CA ASP A 155 -24.88 6.02 25.59
C ASP A 155 -24.22 6.01 24.21
N LEU A 156 -23.76 4.83 23.77
CA LEU A 156 -23.11 4.64 22.47
C LEU A 156 -24.06 4.85 21.31
N ALA A 157 -25.38 4.63 21.50
CA ALA A 157 -26.36 4.93 20.46
C ALA A 157 -26.45 6.45 20.20
N GLN A 158 -26.34 7.27 21.25
CA GLN A 158 -26.23 8.73 21.08
C GLN A 158 -24.92 9.14 20.41
N ILE A 159 -23.81 8.47 20.71
CA ILE A 159 -22.53 8.73 20.02
C ILE A 159 -22.64 8.37 18.53
N SER A 160 -23.19 7.21 18.22
CA SER A 160 -23.42 6.77 16.83
C SER A 160 -24.30 7.76 16.07
N ALA A 161 -25.46 8.10 16.63
CA ALA A 161 -26.39 9.06 16.01
C ALA A 161 -25.76 10.45 15.83
N LEU A 162 -24.86 10.86 16.74
CA LEU A 162 -24.11 12.10 16.60
C LEU A 162 -23.12 12.04 15.42
N CYS A 163 -22.44 10.91 15.23
CA CYS A 163 -21.54 10.70 14.08
C CYS A 163 -22.34 10.73 12.77
N ASP A 164 -23.47 10.02 12.71
CA ASP A 164 -24.38 10.02 11.55
C ASP A 164 -24.88 11.44 11.21
N LYS A 165 -25.33 12.19 12.22
CA LYS A 165 -25.76 13.59 12.06
C LYS A 165 -24.63 14.50 11.57
N ARG A 166 -23.38 14.15 11.86
CA ARG A 166 -22.19 14.87 11.39
C ARG A 166 -21.72 14.43 10.00
N GLY A 167 -22.35 13.39 9.43
CA GLY A 167 -22.01 12.80 8.15
C GLY A 167 -20.76 11.92 8.20
N GLY A 168 -20.43 11.36 9.37
CA GLY A 168 -19.34 10.40 9.53
C GLY A 168 -19.86 9.06 10.06
N SER A 169 -18.98 8.31 10.71
CA SER A 169 -19.24 6.93 11.12
C SER A 169 -18.84 6.63 12.57
N PHE A 170 -19.47 5.62 13.16
CA PHE A 170 -19.10 5.08 14.46
C PHE A 170 -18.75 3.61 14.32
N SER A 171 -17.65 3.17 14.94
CA SER A 171 -17.30 1.76 15.06
C SER A 171 -16.70 1.44 16.42
N LEU A 172 -16.89 0.20 16.85
CA LEU A 172 -16.31 -0.38 18.05
C LEU A 172 -15.73 -1.73 17.65
N ALA A 173 -14.48 -1.97 18.00
CA ALA A 173 -13.74 -3.16 17.62
C ALA A 173 -12.87 -3.68 18.77
N THR A 174 -12.43 -4.91 18.60
CA THR A 174 -11.43 -5.58 19.44
C THR A 174 -10.24 -5.97 18.57
N CYS A 175 -9.02 -5.83 19.08
CA CYS A 175 -7.82 -6.32 18.39
C CYS A 175 -6.89 -7.03 19.37
N GLU A 176 -6.33 -8.15 18.91
CA GLU A 176 -5.40 -8.98 19.68
C GLU A 176 -3.95 -8.79 19.25
N SER A 177 -3.74 -8.14 18.11
CA SER A 177 -2.44 -7.85 17.54
C SER A 177 -2.49 -6.58 16.71
N PHE A 178 -1.31 -6.05 16.38
CA PHE A 178 -1.19 -4.96 15.43
C PHE A 178 -1.77 -5.32 14.06
N ASP A 179 -1.52 -6.54 13.56
CA ASP A 179 -1.99 -6.96 12.25
C ASP A 179 -3.52 -7.01 12.18
N ALA A 180 -4.17 -7.47 13.26
CA ALA A 180 -5.63 -7.44 13.38
C ALA A 180 -6.18 -5.99 13.39
N PHE A 181 -5.53 -5.07 14.11
CA PHE A 181 -5.88 -3.65 14.08
C PHE A 181 -5.71 -3.04 12.68
N TYR A 182 -4.61 -3.35 12.01
CA TYR A 182 -4.32 -2.82 10.68
C TYR A 182 -5.35 -3.33 9.65
N ALA A 183 -5.64 -4.63 9.66
CA ALA A 183 -6.65 -5.24 8.79
C ALA A 183 -8.05 -4.66 9.05
N MET A 184 -8.45 -4.48 10.32
CA MET A 184 -9.69 -3.79 10.68
C MET A 184 -9.73 -2.39 10.07
N LEU A 185 -8.66 -1.61 10.19
CA LEU A 185 -8.63 -0.25 9.66
C LEU A 185 -8.68 -0.22 8.12
N GLN A 186 -8.05 -1.19 7.43
CA GLN A 186 -8.17 -1.37 5.98
C GLN A 186 -9.61 -1.64 5.56
N ASN A 187 -10.31 -2.52 6.26
CA ASN A 187 -11.72 -2.81 5.97
C ASN A 187 -12.60 -1.56 6.17
N ARG A 188 -12.34 -0.79 7.25
CA ARG A 188 -13.04 0.49 7.48
C ARG A 188 -12.81 1.52 6.38
N LEU A 189 -11.61 1.58 5.82
CA LEU A 189 -11.30 2.44 4.67
C LEU A 189 -12.11 2.07 3.42
N VAL A 190 -12.38 0.78 3.21
CA VAL A 190 -13.24 0.30 2.11
C VAL A 190 -14.72 0.59 2.39
N GLU A 191 -15.19 0.32 3.62
CA GLU A 191 -16.60 0.47 3.99
C GLU A 191 -17.06 1.93 4.06
N VAL A 192 -16.25 2.77 4.70
CA VAL A 192 -16.59 4.17 5.03
C VAL A 192 -15.97 5.12 4.02
N GLY A 193 -14.72 4.90 3.63
CA GLY A 193 -14.01 5.69 2.64
C GLY A 193 -12.64 6.20 3.09
N PRO A 194 -11.83 6.71 2.14
CA PRO A 194 -10.45 7.14 2.38
C PRO A 194 -10.33 8.44 3.19
N HIS A 195 -11.42 9.19 3.37
CA HIS A 195 -11.42 10.39 4.20
C HIS A 195 -11.03 10.10 5.67
N LEU A 196 -11.20 8.86 6.15
CA LEU A 196 -10.82 8.44 7.50
C LEU A 196 -9.35 8.72 7.84
N VAL A 197 -8.46 8.66 6.85
CA VAL A 197 -7.00 8.85 7.05
C VAL A 197 -6.53 10.28 6.77
N ALA A 198 -7.45 11.19 6.41
CA ALA A 198 -7.11 12.58 6.15
C ALA A 198 -6.61 13.28 7.43
N ASP A 199 -7.30 13.09 8.56
CA ASP A 199 -6.98 13.68 9.84
C ASP A 199 -7.33 12.73 10.99
N ILE A 200 -6.31 12.12 11.61
CA ILE A 200 -6.49 11.14 12.69
C ILE A 200 -5.97 11.71 13.99
N SER A 201 -6.83 11.71 15.02
CA SER A 201 -6.43 11.85 16.42
C SER A 201 -6.39 10.47 17.06
N LEU A 202 -5.22 10.04 17.52
CA LEU A 202 -5.02 8.76 18.18
C LEU A 202 -4.97 8.96 19.70
N TYR A 203 -6.04 8.62 20.40
CA TYR A 203 -6.14 8.72 21.85
C TYR A 203 -5.87 7.36 22.49
N ARG A 204 -4.88 7.27 23.38
CA ARG A 204 -4.62 6.06 24.18
C ARG A 204 -5.05 6.29 25.64
N HIS A 205 -6.05 5.56 26.11
CA HIS A 205 -6.55 5.70 27.49
C HIS A 205 -5.69 4.94 28.50
N TYR A 206 -5.26 3.74 28.15
CA TYR A 206 -4.36 2.91 28.94
C TYR A 206 -3.41 2.13 28.04
N SER A 207 -2.34 1.57 28.61
CA SER A 207 -1.32 0.83 27.86
C SER A 207 -1.54 -0.67 27.92
N THR A 208 -1.31 -1.31 26.77
CA THR A 208 -1.13 -2.75 26.59
C THR A 208 -0.03 -2.92 25.55
N PRO A 209 0.67 -4.07 25.48
CA PRO A 209 1.68 -4.29 24.44
C PRO A 209 1.16 -4.04 23.01
N VAL A 210 -0.10 -4.39 22.73
CA VAL A 210 -0.74 -4.16 21.43
C VAL A 210 -0.98 -2.66 21.18
N PHE A 211 -1.48 -1.93 22.18
CA PHE A 211 -1.70 -0.48 22.04
C PHE A 211 -0.41 0.30 21.93
N ASP A 212 0.63 -0.14 22.63
CA ASP A 212 1.96 0.46 22.53
C ASP A 212 2.53 0.27 21.12
N ASP A 213 2.43 -0.93 20.53
CA ASP A 213 2.86 -1.19 19.15
C ASP A 213 2.06 -0.35 18.12
N ILE A 214 0.73 -0.26 18.27
CA ILE A 214 -0.11 0.59 17.40
C ILE A 214 0.30 2.07 17.51
N PHE A 215 0.55 2.55 18.72
CA PHE A 215 0.86 3.95 18.99
C PHE A 215 2.26 4.33 18.50
N GLU A 216 3.26 3.49 18.74
CA GLU A 216 4.64 3.70 18.30
C GLU A 216 4.74 3.72 16.76
N ARG A 217 3.92 2.89 16.08
CA ARG A 217 3.90 2.78 14.63
C ARG A 217 2.93 3.75 13.95
N PHE A 218 2.29 4.68 14.68
CA PHE A 218 1.23 5.56 14.18
C PHE A 218 1.54 6.19 12.82
N ARG A 219 2.70 6.84 12.71
CA ARG A 219 3.10 7.50 11.47
C ARG A 219 3.29 6.51 10.32
N GLN A 220 3.89 5.35 10.58
CA GLN A 220 4.18 4.34 9.57
C GLN A 220 2.88 3.78 8.99
N TRP A 221 1.99 3.26 9.84
CA TRP A 221 0.77 2.61 9.36
C TRP A 221 -0.20 3.60 8.73
N ARG A 222 -0.31 4.83 9.27
CA ARG A 222 -1.14 5.88 8.65
C ARG A 222 -0.65 6.20 7.25
N ASN A 223 0.66 6.40 7.08
CA ASN A 223 1.25 6.69 5.79
C ASN A 223 1.09 5.54 4.79
N SER A 224 1.19 4.30 5.26
CA SER A 224 0.98 3.11 4.44
C SER A 224 -0.43 3.08 3.85
N LEU A 225 -1.47 3.34 4.68
CA LEU A 225 -2.87 3.35 4.24
C LEU A 225 -3.21 4.48 3.25
N ALA A 226 -2.47 5.58 3.28
CA ALA A 226 -2.75 6.79 2.50
C ALA A 226 -1.82 7.00 1.29
N SER A 227 -1.29 5.92 0.73
CA SER A 227 -0.24 5.97 -0.28
C SER A 227 -0.29 4.79 -1.23
N MET A 228 0.45 4.90 -2.34
CA MET A 228 0.55 3.84 -3.34
C MET A 228 -0.81 3.42 -3.90
N TRP A 229 -1.77 4.36 -3.92
CA TRP A 229 -2.97 4.20 -4.71
C TRP A 229 -2.57 4.42 -6.17
N GLY A 230 -2.79 3.42 -7.03
CA GLY A 230 -2.66 3.59 -8.48
C GLY A 230 -3.56 4.73 -8.97
N PHE A 231 -3.20 5.39 -10.05
CA PHE A 231 -3.99 6.50 -10.58
C PHE A 231 -4.26 6.28 -12.06
N LEU A 232 -5.37 6.84 -12.53
CA LEU A 232 -5.93 6.65 -13.87
C LEU A 232 -4.86 6.65 -14.97
N GLU A 233 -4.02 7.67 -15.00
CA GLU A 233 -3.02 7.83 -16.06
C GLU A 233 -1.96 6.73 -16.06
N ASP A 234 -1.50 6.30 -14.89
CA ASP A 234 -0.52 5.22 -14.76
C ASP A 234 -1.12 3.87 -15.19
N GLU A 235 -2.38 3.62 -14.84
CA GLU A 235 -3.12 2.41 -15.23
C GLU A 235 -3.40 2.39 -16.74
N LEU A 236 -3.73 3.54 -17.34
CA LEU A 236 -3.90 3.65 -18.80
C LEU A 236 -2.61 3.39 -19.56
N ILE A 237 -1.46 3.86 -19.06
CA ILE A 237 -0.15 3.54 -19.64
C ILE A 237 0.11 2.03 -19.53
N GLY A 238 -0.11 1.45 -18.36
CA GLY A 238 0.06 0.01 -18.13
C GLY A 238 -0.84 -0.84 -19.03
N LEU A 239 -2.08 -0.41 -19.23
CA LEU A 239 -3.05 -1.03 -20.13
C LEU A 239 -2.59 -0.98 -21.59
N ALA A 240 -2.22 0.19 -22.09
CA ALA A 240 -1.75 0.36 -23.46
C ALA A 240 -0.51 -0.51 -23.75
N HIS A 241 0.45 -0.52 -22.84
CA HIS A 241 1.62 -1.40 -22.94
C HIS A 241 1.22 -2.86 -22.91
N THR A 242 0.28 -3.25 -22.04
CA THR A 242 -0.18 -4.64 -21.96
C THR A 242 -0.80 -5.10 -23.27
N GLN A 243 -1.67 -4.29 -23.89
CA GLN A 243 -2.29 -4.61 -25.18
C GLN A 243 -1.25 -4.73 -26.30
N GLN A 244 -0.26 -3.82 -26.35
CA GLN A 244 0.80 -3.90 -27.35
C GLN A 244 1.71 -5.11 -27.13
N ASN A 245 2.05 -5.41 -25.87
CA ASN A 245 2.91 -6.51 -25.51
C ASN A 245 2.23 -7.87 -25.72
N SER A 246 0.93 -8.00 -25.39
CA SER A 246 0.17 -9.24 -25.59
C SER A 246 0.00 -9.60 -27.07
N ALA A 247 0.07 -8.63 -27.96
CA ALA A 247 0.01 -8.84 -29.41
C ALA A 247 1.31 -9.48 -29.97
N SER A 248 2.40 -9.52 -29.22
CA SER A 248 3.71 -10.02 -29.69
C SER A 248 4.39 -11.02 -28.75
N TYR A 249 3.95 -11.11 -27.50
CA TYR A 249 4.58 -11.93 -26.47
C TYR A 249 3.54 -12.72 -25.70
N ASP A 250 3.89 -13.96 -25.35
CA ASP A 250 3.12 -14.72 -24.36
C ASP A 250 3.30 -14.09 -22.97
N ILE A 251 2.19 -13.92 -22.26
CA ILE A 251 2.13 -13.31 -20.93
C ILE A 251 1.41 -14.27 -19.99
N ALA A 252 2.15 -15.03 -19.20
CA ALA A 252 1.56 -16.12 -18.42
C ALA A 252 2.09 -16.18 -16.99
N SER A 253 1.47 -17.02 -16.16
CA SER A 253 1.94 -17.23 -14.78
C SER A 253 3.30 -17.91 -14.71
N HIS A 254 3.69 -18.68 -15.74
CA HIS A 254 4.91 -19.47 -15.87
C HIS A 254 5.22 -20.38 -14.65
N GLN A 255 4.18 -20.84 -13.95
CA GLN A 255 4.31 -21.57 -12.69
C GLN A 255 5.14 -22.86 -12.85
N ASN A 256 6.19 -22.99 -12.03
CA ASN A 256 7.04 -24.19 -11.89
C ASN A 256 7.66 -24.70 -13.18
N ARG A 257 7.85 -23.83 -14.18
CA ARG A 257 8.35 -24.25 -15.50
C ARG A 257 9.73 -24.93 -15.43
N PHE A 258 10.56 -24.54 -14.48
CA PHE A 258 11.92 -25.03 -14.27
C PHE A 258 12.11 -25.69 -12.90
N ALA A 259 11.06 -26.27 -12.32
CA ALA A 259 11.11 -26.89 -11.00
C ALA A 259 12.10 -28.08 -10.89
N SER A 260 12.47 -28.72 -12.01
CA SER A 260 13.55 -29.72 -12.05
C SER A 260 14.93 -29.14 -11.71
N TYR A 261 15.08 -27.81 -11.74
CA TYR A 261 16.30 -27.07 -11.43
C TYR A 261 16.19 -26.33 -10.09
N ALA A 262 15.31 -26.76 -9.19
CA ALA A 262 15.03 -26.09 -7.93
C ALA A 262 16.27 -25.81 -7.07
N ASP A 263 17.25 -26.72 -7.06
CA ASP A 263 18.47 -26.64 -6.24
C ASP A 263 19.61 -25.82 -6.89
N VAL A 264 19.48 -25.45 -8.17
CA VAL A 264 20.47 -24.63 -8.88
C VAL A 264 20.64 -23.31 -8.16
N PRO A 265 21.86 -22.92 -7.77
CA PRO A 265 22.09 -21.63 -7.13
C PRO A 265 21.85 -20.49 -8.14
N VAL A 266 21.05 -19.51 -7.71
CA VAL A 266 20.74 -18.31 -8.50
C VAL A 266 21.11 -17.05 -7.72
N ALA A 267 22.06 -16.28 -8.24
CA ALA A 267 22.45 -14.99 -7.71
C ALA A 267 21.53 -13.88 -8.22
N VAL A 268 20.69 -13.35 -7.33
CA VAL A 268 19.89 -12.15 -7.54
C VAL A 268 20.75 -10.95 -7.16
N ILE A 269 21.11 -10.15 -8.16
CA ILE A 269 22.11 -9.10 -8.05
C ILE A 269 21.43 -7.73 -8.17
N GLY A 270 21.39 -7.01 -7.05
CA GLY A 270 20.97 -5.61 -6.98
C GLY A 270 22.14 -4.63 -7.16
N SER A 271 21.85 -3.33 -7.13
CA SER A 271 22.82 -2.23 -7.29
C SER A 271 23.28 -1.59 -5.98
N GLY A 272 23.04 -2.28 -4.85
CA GLY A 272 23.48 -1.84 -3.53
C GLY A 272 25.01 -1.82 -3.40
N PRO A 273 25.58 -0.87 -2.63
CA PRO A 273 27.03 -0.77 -2.43
C PRO A 273 27.69 -2.05 -1.91
N SER A 274 26.93 -2.94 -1.26
CA SER A 274 27.50 -4.20 -0.78
C SER A 274 27.95 -5.15 -1.90
N LEU A 275 27.57 -4.91 -3.17
CA LEU A 275 28.04 -5.70 -4.30
C LEU A 275 29.55 -5.57 -4.55
N ASP A 276 30.15 -4.39 -4.25
CA ASP A 276 31.54 -4.07 -4.58
C ASP A 276 32.53 -5.07 -3.96
N LYS A 277 32.22 -5.59 -2.77
CA LYS A 277 33.04 -6.58 -2.07
C LYS A 277 32.93 -8.00 -2.65
N ASP A 278 31.84 -8.30 -3.35
CA ASP A 278 31.55 -9.65 -3.86
C ASP A 278 31.81 -9.78 -5.37
N ILE A 279 31.91 -8.68 -6.11
CA ILE A 279 31.99 -8.67 -7.58
C ILE A 279 33.16 -9.49 -8.14
N ALA A 280 34.33 -9.43 -7.49
CA ALA A 280 35.52 -10.18 -7.91
C ALA A 280 35.35 -11.69 -7.71
N LEU A 281 34.70 -12.10 -6.61
CA LEU A 281 34.39 -13.51 -6.36
C LEU A 281 33.31 -13.99 -7.33
N LEU A 282 32.29 -13.17 -7.58
CA LEU A 282 31.21 -13.46 -8.53
C LEU A 282 31.78 -13.71 -9.94
N LYS A 283 32.72 -12.88 -10.41
CA LYS A 283 33.40 -13.07 -11.69
C LYS A 283 34.10 -14.44 -11.76
N ARG A 284 34.74 -14.90 -10.68
CA ARG A 284 35.42 -16.21 -10.64
C ARG A 284 34.45 -17.40 -10.57
N GLN A 285 33.28 -17.20 -9.97
CA GLN A 285 32.31 -18.27 -9.73
C GLN A 285 31.14 -18.30 -10.72
N ARG A 286 31.08 -17.35 -11.67
CA ARG A 286 29.96 -17.13 -12.61
C ARG A 286 29.47 -18.36 -13.37
N ASP A 287 30.33 -19.35 -13.60
CA ASP A 287 29.96 -20.57 -14.34
C ASP A 287 29.20 -21.59 -13.46
N LYS A 288 29.23 -21.41 -12.14
CA LYS A 288 28.61 -22.29 -11.13
C LYS A 288 27.30 -21.75 -10.57
N VAL A 289 26.84 -20.59 -11.05
CA VAL A 289 25.67 -19.88 -10.53
C VAL A 289 24.94 -19.18 -11.67
N LEU A 290 23.61 -19.18 -11.64
CA LEU A 290 22.83 -18.35 -12.56
C LEU A 290 22.89 -16.88 -12.10
N LEU A 291 23.21 -15.98 -13.02
CA LEU A 291 23.36 -14.57 -12.77
C LEU A 291 22.09 -13.82 -13.19
N VAL A 292 21.41 -13.22 -12.22
CA VAL A 292 20.18 -12.46 -12.43
C VAL A 292 20.44 -11.01 -12.06
N SER A 293 20.69 -10.19 -13.08
CA SER A 293 20.91 -8.76 -12.95
C SER A 293 19.58 -8.04 -12.77
N CYS A 294 19.46 -7.22 -11.72
CA CYS A 294 18.25 -6.47 -11.41
C CYS A 294 18.42 -4.99 -11.75
N GLY A 295 17.75 -4.51 -12.81
CA GLY A 295 17.73 -3.11 -13.18
C GLY A 295 19.14 -2.54 -13.40
N THR A 296 19.51 -1.56 -12.58
CA THR A 296 20.80 -0.84 -12.70
C THR A 296 22.02 -1.66 -12.29
N ALA A 297 21.87 -2.86 -11.73
CA ALA A 297 23.00 -3.77 -11.52
C ALA A 297 23.71 -4.13 -12.84
N LEU A 298 22.99 -4.03 -13.97
CA LEU A 298 23.50 -4.35 -15.30
C LEU A 298 24.77 -3.56 -15.65
N SER A 299 24.81 -2.26 -15.36
CA SER A 299 25.97 -1.42 -15.68
C SER A 299 27.22 -1.87 -14.93
N VAL A 300 27.07 -2.16 -13.63
CA VAL A 300 28.16 -2.66 -12.77
C VAL A 300 28.69 -3.98 -13.32
N LEU A 301 27.80 -4.95 -13.59
CA LEU A 301 28.21 -6.26 -14.12
C LEU A 301 28.95 -6.14 -15.46
N LEU A 302 28.41 -5.35 -16.40
CA LEU A 302 29.00 -5.15 -17.72
C LEU A 302 30.36 -4.46 -17.66
N SER A 303 30.56 -3.51 -16.73
CA SER A 303 31.84 -2.83 -16.50
C SER A 303 32.95 -3.76 -15.98
N HIS A 304 32.55 -4.86 -15.34
CA HIS A 304 33.45 -5.91 -14.86
C HIS A 304 33.51 -7.14 -15.78
N ASP A 305 33.04 -7.03 -17.03
CA ASP A 305 32.95 -8.13 -18.02
C ASP A 305 32.12 -9.33 -17.54
N ILE A 306 31.08 -9.08 -16.75
CA ILE A 306 30.14 -10.09 -16.30
C ILE A 306 28.86 -9.91 -17.12
N VAL A 307 28.55 -10.92 -17.93
CA VAL A 307 27.29 -10.96 -18.70
C VAL A 307 26.26 -11.77 -17.91
N PRO A 308 25.10 -11.20 -17.57
CA PRO A 308 24.08 -11.92 -16.82
C PRO A 308 23.33 -12.93 -17.70
N ASP A 309 22.85 -14.01 -17.08
CA ASP A 309 21.96 -14.98 -17.74
C ASP A 309 20.55 -14.41 -17.90
N PHE A 310 20.11 -13.66 -16.89
CA PHE A 310 18.84 -12.95 -16.87
C PHE A 310 19.05 -11.47 -16.58
N GLN A 311 18.38 -10.61 -17.35
CA GLN A 311 18.15 -9.22 -16.98
C GLN A 311 16.72 -9.08 -16.50
N VAL A 312 16.52 -8.36 -15.39
CA VAL A 312 15.21 -8.09 -14.83
C VAL A 312 14.90 -6.61 -14.96
N GLU A 313 13.76 -6.30 -15.56
CA GLU A 313 13.24 -4.94 -15.72
C GLU A 313 11.73 -4.95 -15.47
N MET A 314 11.21 -3.93 -14.78
CA MET A 314 9.79 -3.89 -14.42
C MET A 314 9.12 -2.53 -14.64
N GLU A 315 9.91 -1.49 -14.92
CA GLU A 315 9.41 -0.12 -14.98
C GLU A 315 8.60 0.11 -16.27
N ARG A 316 7.41 0.70 -16.12
CA ARG A 316 6.56 1.05 -17.28
C ARG A 316 6.94 2.37 -17.92
N SER A 317 7.65 3.24 -17.20
CA SER A 317 8.04 4.57 -17.69
C SER A 317 9.04 4.45 -18.86
N PRO A 318 8.73 5.03 -20.04
CA PRO A 318 9.67 5.05 -21.17
C PRO A 318 11.00 5.75 -20.83
N GLN A 319 10.96 6.76 -19.96
CA GLN A 319 12.15 7.50 -19.52
C GLN A 319 13.20 6.57 -18.90
N VAL A 320 12.78 5.58 -18.11
CA VAL A 320 13.69 4.60 -17.48
C VAL A 320 14.40 3.74 -18.52
N PHE A 321 13.74 3.41 -19.63
CA PHE A 321 14.38 2.71 -20.74
C PHE A 321 15.46 3.58 -21.39
N TYR A 322 15.13 4.83 -21.75
CA TYR A 322 16.07 5.73 -22.43
C TYR A 322 17.29 6.08 -21.57
N LEU A 323 17.13 6.18 -20.25
CA LEU A 323 18.23 6.38 -19.31
C LEU A 323 19.26 5.23 -19.30
N LYS A 324 18.87 4.04 -19.75
CA LYS A 324 19.70 2.82 -19.72
C LYS A 324 19.84 2.18 -21.10
N GLU A 325 19.47 2.87 -22.18
CA GLU A 325 19.34 2.28 -23.50
C GLU A 325 20.67 1.68 -23.98
N GLU A 326 21.79 2.36 -23.72
CA GLU A 326 23.13 1.86 -24.05
C GLU A 326 23.42 0.51 -23.39
N GLN A 327 23.17 0.38 -22.08
CA GLN A 327 23.44 -0.88 -21.37
C GLN A 327 22.43 -1.97 -21.76
N LEU A 328 21.16 -1.61 -21.96
CA LEU A 328 20.10 -2.55 -22.34
C LEU A 328 20.26 -3.09 -23.77
N THR A 329 20.97 -2.36 -24.63
CA THR A 329 21.22 -2.75 -26.04
C THR A 329 22.65 -3.26 -26.27
N ASP A 330 23.43 -3.48 -25.20
CA ASP A 330 24.80 -3.99 -25.29
C ASP A 330 24.83 -5.32 -26.06
N PRO A 331 25.66 -5.46 -27.12
CA PRO A 331 25.72 -6.66 -27.95
C PRO A 331 26.02 -7.95 -27.18
N ARG A 332 26.68 -7.87 -26.01
CA ARG A 332 26.98 -9.01 -25.13
C ARG A 332 25.71 -9.66 -24.57
N LEU A 333 24.59 -8.94 -24.51
CA LEU A 333 23.31 -9.42 -23.96
C LEU A 333 22.50 -10.28 -24.93
N HIS A 334 23.04 -10.60 -26.09
CA HIS A 334 22.36 -11.37 -27.14
C HIS A 334 21.69 -12.67 -26.66
N SER A 335 22.32 -13.36 -25.69
CA SER A 335 21.84 -14.64 -25.14
C SER A 335 21.19 -14.50 -23.76
N THR A 336 21.12 -13.29 -23.22
CA THR A 336 20.49 -12.96 -21.94
C THR A 336 18.97 -13.01 -22.11
N VAL A 337 18.28 -13.57 -21.12
CA VAL A 337 16.83 -13.67 -21.08
C VAL A 337 16.26 -12.51 -20.27
N LEU A 338 15.31 -11.78 -20.84
CA LEU A 338 14.59 -10.73 -20.13
C LEU A 338 13.47 -11.34 -19.27
N LEU A 339 13.50 -11.10 -17.97
CA LEU A 339 12.36 -11.35 -17.06
C LEU A 339 11.66 -10.03 -16.79
N THR A 340 10.36 -9.95 -17.06
CA THR A 340 9.66 -8.66 -16.99
C THR A 340 8.16 -8.80 -16.77
N LEU A 341 7.45 -7.67 -16.71
CA LEU A 341 6.01 -7.58 -16.48
C LEU A 341 5.29 -7.15 -17.75
N ASN A 342 4.01 -7.50 -17.87
CA ASN A 342 3.15 -7.08 -18.99
C ASN A 342 3.12 -5.55 -19.22
N THR A 343 3.39 -4.76 -18.19
CA THR A 343 3.25 -3.29 -18.23
C THR A 343 4.50 -2.55 -18.70
N VAL A 344 5.60 -3.24 -18.99
CA VAL A 344 6.84 -2.55 -19.40
C VAL A 344 6.70 -1.87 -20.75
N TYR A 345 7.52 -0.85 -20.96
CA TYR A 345 7.55 -0.11 -22.21
C TYR A 345 7.85 -1.07 -23.40
N PRO A 346 6.99 -1.15 -24.42
CA PRO A 346 7.08 -2.18 -25.47
C PRO A 346 8.42 -2.23 -26.22
N LYS A 347 9.11 -1.09 -26.38
CA LYS A 347 10.43 -1.05 -27.02
C LYS A 347 11.47 -1.91 -26.29
N LEU A 348 11.36 -2.03 -24.95
CA LEU A 348 12.25 -2.87 -24.15
C LEU A 348 12.17 -4.35 -24.56
N LEU A 349 10.96 -4.86 -24.76
CA LEU A 349 10.78 -6.26 -25.16
C LEU A 349 11.44 -6.52 -26.52
N ASN A 350 11.32 -5.56 -27.45
CA ASN A 350 11.89 -5.67 -28.79
C ASN A 350 13.44 -5.63 -28.81
N THR A 351 14.08 -5.18 -27.73
CA THR A 351 15.54 -5.19 -27.59
C THR A 351 16.09 -6.60 -27.30
N TYR A 352 15.28 -7.48 -26.70
CA TYR A 352 15.71 -8.82 -26.27
C TYR A 352 15.17 -9.91 -27.20
N ARG A 353 16.01 -10.93 -27.47
CA ARG A 353 15.61 -12.09 -28.29
C ARG A 353 14.78 -13.14 -27.54
N HIS A 354 14.83 -13.08 -26.22
CA HIS A 354 14.26 -14.07 -25.31
C HIS A 354 13.61 -13.34 -24.14
N CYS A 355 12.29 -13.47 -24.02
CA CYS A 355 11.50 -12.76 -23.01
C CYS A 355 10.59 -13.73 -22.26
N ILE A 356 10.49 -13.55 -20.94
CA ILE A 356 9.48 -14.19 -20.09
C ILE A 356 8.71 -13.06 -19.42
N VAL A 357 7.42 -12.94 -19.75
CA VAL A 357 6.60 -11.79 -19.38
C VAL A 357 5.49 -12.23 -18.43
N PHE A 358 5.53 -11.70 -17.20
CA PHE A 358 4.55 -12.05 -16.18
C PHE A 358 3.39 -11.04 -16.14
N PRO A 359 2.14 -11.48 -15.90
CA PRO A 359 1.06 -10.56 -15.52
C PRO A 359 1.36 -9.97 -14.14
N LYS A 360 1.40 -8.64 -14.03
CA LYS A 360 1.65 -7.90 -12.78
C LYS A 360 0.44 -8.01 -11.86
N ALA A 361 0.62 -8.50 -10.62
CA ALA A 361 -0.49 -8.52 -9.68
C ALA A 361 -0.92 -7.09 -9.30
N HIS A 362 -2.22 -6.93 -9.04
CA HIS A 362 -2.84 -5.66 -8.67
C HIS A 362 -2.71 -4.55 -9.72
N ASP A 363 -2.92 -4.91 -10.98
CA ASP A 363 -2.76 -4.03 -12.14
C ASP A 363 -3.94 -4.19 -13.11
N LEU A 364 -4.31 -3.09 -13.79
CA LEU A 364 -5.40 -3.09 -14.76
C LEU A 364 -5.14 -4.03 -15.95
N GLY A 365 -3.93 -4.06 -16.49
CA GLY A 365 -3.58 -4.89 -17.64
C GLY A 365 -3.62 -6.38 -17.32
N ALA A 366 -3.18 -6.78 -16.13
CA ALA A 366 -3.28 -8.17 -15.68
C ALA A 366 -4.72 -8.61 -15.43
N THR A 367 -5.57 -7.71 -14.93
CA THR A 367 -7.01 -7.96 -14.79
C THR A 367 -7.63 -8.23 -16.15
N LEU A 368 -7.32 -7.41 -17.15
CA LEU A 368 -7.81 -7.63 -18.51
C LEU A 368 -7.36 -8.98 -19.08
N LEU A 369 -6.07 -9.31 -18.92
CA LEU A 369 -5.52 -10.60 -19.37
C LEU A 369 -6.28 -11.79 -18.77
N SER A 370 -6.63 -11.74 -17.48
CA SER A 370 -7.35 -12.84 -16.82
C SER A 370 -8.80 -13.01 -17.27
N GLU A 371 -9.46 -11.93 -17.70
CA GLU A 371 -10.84 -12.00 -18.23
C GLU A 371 -10.88 -12.60 -19.64
N HIS A 372 -9.82 -12.40 -20.43
CA HIS A 372 -9.74 -12.93 -21.80
C HIS A 372 -9.38 -14.41 -21.82
N ARG A 373 -8.45 -14.85 -20.96
CA ARG A 373 -8.00 -16.25 -20.92
C ARG A 373 -7.43 -16.65 -19.57
N GLU A 374 -7.61 -17.91 -19.20
CA GLU A 374 -6.94 -18.49 -18.04
C GLU A 374 -5.42 -18.59 -18.28
N ARG A 375 -4.68 -17.64 -17.69
CA ARG A 375 -3.20 -17.54 -17.77
C ARG A 375 -2.52 -17.92 -16.45
N GLY A 376 -3.30 -18.39 -15.47
CA GLY A 376 -2.88 -18.62 -14.08
C GLY A 376 -2.74 -17.31 -13.27
N PRO A 377 -2.30 -17.39 -12.02
CA PRO A 377 -2.26 -16.23 -11.13
C PRO A 377 -1.19 -15.21 -11.55
N ALA A 378 -1.54 -13.93 -11.46
CA ALA A 378 -0.60 -12.83 -11.60
C ALA A 378 0.58 -12.94 -10.61
N LEU A 379 1.71 -12.30 -10.94
CA LEU A 379 2.92 -12.29 -10.14
C LEU A 379 2.77 -11.36 -8.94
N ALA A 380 2.37 -11.95 -7.80
CA ALA A 380 2.33 -11.27 -6.52
C ALA A 380 3.75 -10.97 -6.00
N HIS A 381 3.86 -10.02 -5.06
CA HIS A 381 5.11 -9.63 -4.41
C HIS A 381 6.21 -9.08 -5.33
N CYS A 382 5.89 -8.68 -6.57
CA CYS A 382 6.87 -8.15 -7.53
C CYS A 382 7.22 -6.66 -7.32
N ASN A 383 6.47 -5.95 -6.49
CA ASN A 383 6.70 -4.54 -6.14
C ASN A 383 7.34 -4.42 -4.75
N PRO A 384 7.96 -3.29 -4.38
CA PRO A 384 8.10 -2.07 -5.17
C PRO A 384 9.41 -1.96 -5.95
N THR A 385 10.37 -2.89 -5.79
CA THR A 385 11.66 -2.82 -6.50
C THR A 385 11.88 -4.00 -7.42
N VAL A 386 12.75 -3.80 -8.41
CA VAL A 386 13.17 -4.84 -9.36
C VAL A 386 13.73 -6.10 -8.69
N THR A 387 14.36 -5.98 -7.51
CA THR A 387 14.84 -7.14 -6.75
C THR A 387 13.69 -7.98 -6.17
N ASN A 388 12.57 -7.35 -5.80
CA ASN A 388 11.36 -8.08 -5.40
C ASN A 388 10.76 -8.83 -6.59
N MET A 389 10.68 -8.17 -7.76
CA MET A 389 10.24 -8.79 -9.01
C MET A 389 11.11 -10.01 -9.34
N ALA A 390 12.44 -9.87 -9.28
CA ALA A 390 13.37 -10.96 -9.57
C ALA A 390 13.12 -12.18 -8.68
N VAL A 391 13.06 -12.00 -7.35
CA VAL A 391 12.83 -13.14 -6.44
C VAL A 391 11.45 -13.74 -6.64
N ALA A 392 10.41 -12.93 -6.83
CA ALA A 392 9.06 -13.41 -7.10
C ALA A 392 9.01 -14.23 -8.41
N ALA A 393 9.62 -13.73 -9.48
CA ALA A 393 9.66 -14.37 -10.80
C ALA A 393 10.45 -15.69 -10.77
N LEU A 394 11.63 -15.71 -10.14
CA LEU A 394 12.46 -16.91 -10.02
C LEU A 394 11.77 -17.99 -9.19
N SER A 395 11.19 -17.61 -8.05
CA SER A 395 10.39 -18.53 -7.24
C SER A 395 9.18 -19.06 -8.01
N ARG A 396 8.51 -18.20 -8.79
CA ARG A 396 7.38 -18.58 -9.64
C ARG A 396 7.80 -19.60 -10.71
N LEU A 397 8.96 -19.42 -11.31
CA LEU A 397 9.54 -20.31 -12.31
C LEU A 397 9.98 -21.67 -11.73
N GLY A 398 10.14 -21.77 -10.40
CA GLY A 398 10.54 -23.00 -9.71
C GLY A 398 11.99 -23.03 -9.23
N PHE A 399 12.73 -21.91 -9.33
CA PHE A 399 14.05 -21.79 -8.71
C PHE A 399 13.90 -21.52 -7.21
N ASN A 400 14.48 -22.39 -6.39
CA ASN A 400 14.26 -22.37 -4.94
C ASN A 400 15.54 -22.09 -4.13
N ASN A 401 16.71 -22.01 -4.75
CA ASN A 401 17.98 -21.72 -4.08
C ASN A 401 18.54 -20.37 -4.52
N LEU A 402 18.20 -19.30 -3.80
CA LEU A 402 18.54 -17.93 -4.18
C LEU A 402 19.62 -17.32 -3.27
N LEU A 403 20.52 -16.56 -3.87
CA LEU A 403 21.55 -15.76 -3.20
C LEU A 403 21.25 -14.28 -3.47
N LEU A 404 21.18 -13.45 -2.43
CA LEU A 404 20.99 -12.01 -2.57
C LEU A 404 22.33 -11.27 -2.47
N LEU A 405 22.76 -10.63 -3.56
CA LEU A 405 23.99 -9.84 -3.63
C LEU A 405 23.65 -8.40 -4.02
N GLY A 406 24.14 -7.39 -3.29
CA GLY A 406 23.79 -5.98 -3.56
C GLY A 406 22.30 -5.66 -3.39
N CYS A 407 21.53 -6.51 -2.69
CA CYS A 407 20.12 -6.30 -2.37
C CYS A 407 19.99 -5.72 -0.96
N ASP A 408 20.51 -4.52 -0.76
CA ASP A 408 20.81 -4.04 0.59
C ASP A 408 19.55 -3.63 1.38
N TYR A 409 18.52 -3.08 0.73
CA TYR A 409 17.31 -2.57 1.41
C TYR A 409 17.59 -1.63 2.60
N GLY A 410 18.75 -0.99 2.61
CA GLY A 410 19.25 -0.18 3.71
C GLY A 410 20.73 0.13 3.52
N TYR A 411 21.25 1.05 4.32
CA TYR A 411 22.62 1.54 4.24
C TYR A 411 23.19 1.78 5.64
N LEU A 412 24.50 1.58 5.78
CA LEU A 412 25.23 1.86 7.02
C LEU A 412 25.46 3.36 7.21
N ASP A 413 25.75 4.07 6.12
CA ASP A 413 25.98 5.52 6.07
C ASP A 413 24.89 6.19 5.21
N PRO A 414 24.13 7.15 5.77
CA PRO A 414 23.21 8.04 5.05
C PRO A 414 23.76 8.69 3.78
N LYS A 415 25.08 8.73 3.59
CA LYS A 415 25.70 9.34 2.40
C LYS A 415 26.07 8.34 1.30
N ARG A 416 25.91 7.04 1.52
CA ARG A 416 26.33 5.98 0.58
C ARG A 416 25.17 5.03 0.27
N HIS A 417 24.31 5.42 -0.66
CA HIS A 417 23.11 4.66 -1.03
C HIS A 417 23.28 3.73 -2.27
N HIS A 418 24.33 3.93 -3.08
CA HIS A 418 24.61 3.16 -4.31
C HIS A 418 26.08 2.77 -4.42
N SER A 419 26.38 1.70 -5.18
CA SER A 419 27.76 1.32 -5.56
C SER A 419 28.49 2.48 -6.24
N GLN A 420 29.81 2.60 -5.99
CA GLN A 420 30.64 3.69 -6.53
C GLN A 420 30.70 3.68 -8.06
N ASP A 421 30.51 2.50 -8.67
CA ASP A 421 30.58 2.30 -10.11
C ASP A 421 29.18 2.34 -10.78
N SER A 422 28.15 2.77 -10.05
CA SER A 422 26.81 2.99 -10.61
C SER A 422 26.68 4.39 -11.23
N THR A 423 25.88 4.52 -12.29
CA THR A 423 25.66 5.76 -13.07
C THR A 423 25.08 6.94 -12.26
N TYR A 424 24.81 6.75 -10.97
CA TYR A 424 24.24 7.75 -10.05
C TYR A 424 25.27 8.73 -9.47
N TYR A 425 26.58 8.44 -9.55
CA TYR A 425 27.62 9.36 -9.06
C TYR A 425 28.07 10.42 -10.08
N ASP A 426 27.45 10.47 -11.26
CA ASP A 426 27.64 11.56 -12.22
C ASP A 426 26.81 12.79 -11.78
N PRO A 427 27.44 13.94 -11.42
CA PRO A 427 26.75 15.16 -11.03
C PRO A 427 25.83 15.74 -12.11
N SER A 428 25.89 15.25 -13.36
CA SER A 428 25.03 15.66 -14.46
C SER A 428 23.69 14.89 -14.54
N CYS A 429 23.49 13.87 -13.71
CA CYS A 429 22.29 13.02 -13.74
C CYS A 429 21.13 13.67 -12.94
N ALA A 430 20.02 13.97 -13.62
CA ALA A 430 18.81 14.58 -13.03
C ALA A 430 18.09 13.74 -11.96
N ILE A 431 18.60 12.55 -11.63
CA ILE A 431 18.05 11.60 -10.65
C ILE A 431 18.85 11.63 -9.32
N ALA A 432 19.94 12.41 -9.24
CA ALA A 432 20.79 12.50 -8.06
C ALA A 432 20.11 13.22 -6.86
N ASP A 433 19.09 14.06 -7.10
CA ASP A 433 18.44 14.90 -6.09
C ASP A 433 17.21 14.25 -5.40
N GLY A 434 17.29 12.95 -5.13
CA GLY A 434 16.32 12.26 -4.28
C GLY A 434 16.48 12.63 -2.81
N ASN A 435 15.76 13.64 -2.32
CA ASN A 435 15.79 14.01 -0.90
C ASN A 435 15.02 12.96 -0.05
N TYR A 436 15.71 11.89 0.38
CA TYR A 436 15.11 10.76 1.12
C TYR A 436 14.82 11.12 2.60
N GLY A 437 13.61 11.61 2.87
CA GLY A 437 13.16 12.00 4.20
C GLY A 437 12.95 10.85 5.20
N SER A 438 13.35 11.11 6.46
CA SER A 438 13.18 10.34 7.71
C SER A 438 13.57 8.87 7.63
N GLU A 439 14.86 8.62 7.84
CA GLU A 439 15.47 7.30 7.91
C GLU A 439 14.87 6.47 9.04
N ILE A 440 14.49 5.23 8.72
CA ILE A 440 14.01 4.25 9.69
C ILE A 440 15.21 3.38 10.07
N ARG A 441 15.37 3.05 11.35
CA ARG A 441 16.36 2.06 11.80
C ARG A 441 15.75 0.67 11.80
N VAL A 442 16.39 -0.27 11.12
CA VAL A 442 16.00 -1.68 11.08
C VAL A 442 17.20 -2.56 11.39
N LYS A 443 16.96 -3.83 11.76
CA LYS A 443 18.03 -4.81 12.00
C LYS A 443 18.88 -4.97 10.74
N GLY A 444 20.21 -4.97 10.88
CA GLY A 444 21.15 -5.24 9.79
C GLY A 444 21.37 -6.74 9.57
N ASN A 445 21.79 -7.12 8.37
CA ASN A 445 22.05 -8.52 8.02
C ASN A 445 23.27 -9.07 8.77
N PHE A 446 24.38 -8.32 8.78
CA PHE A 446 25.61 -8.63 9.52
C PHE A 446 25.90 -7.65 10.67
N THR A 447 25.07 -6.61 10.82
CA THR A 447 25.26 -5.55 11.80
C THR A 447 24.03 -5.40 12.70
N LYS A 448 24.19 -4.69 13.83
CA LYS A 448 23.08 -4.48 14.78
C LYS A 448 21.90 -3.75 14.13
N HIS A 449 22.18 -2.72 13.33
CA HIS A 449 21.17 -1.94 12.62
C HIS A 449 21.72 -1.31 11.34
N VAL A 450 20.82 -1.02 10.41
CA VAL A 450 21.05 -0.15 9.25
C VAL A 450 19.96 0.92 9.18
N PHE A 451 20.22 1.99 8.45
CA PHE A 451 19.21 2.97 8.08
C PHE A 451 18.52 2.52 6.79
N THR A 452 17.24 2.80 6.67
CA THR A 452 16.48 2.51 5.45
C THR A 452 15.54 3.65 5.13
N SER A 453 15.37 3.91 3.83
CA SER A 453 14.28 4.72 3.34
C SER A 453 12.95 3.97 3.52
N ARG A 454 11.85 4.71 3.40
CA ARG A 454 10.51 4.13 3.43
C ARG A 454 10.32 3.05 2.35
N ILE A 455 10.72 3.33 1.10
CA ILE A 455 10.49 2.41 -0.03
C ILE A 455 11.32 1.13 0.11
N PHE A 456 12.55 1.23 0.61
CA PHE A 456 13.39 0.06 0.88
C PHE A 456 12.87 -0.79 2.04
N ASN A 457 12.31 -0.17 3.08
CA ASN A 457 11.69 -0.95 4.14
C ASN A 457 10.41 -1.65 3.65
N GLU A 458 9.58 -1.00 2.83
CA GLU A 458 8.43 -1.68 2.21
C GLU A 458 8.88 -2.84 1.31
N SER A 459 9.95 -2.64 0.53
CA SER A 459 10.57 -3.68 -0.28
C SER A 459 11.03 -4.88 0.54
N ARG A 460 11.73 -4.62 1.66
CA ARG A 460 12.12 -5.64 2.65
C ARG A 460 10.90 -6.39 3.18
N LEU A 461 9.85 -5.69 3.62
CA LEU A 461 8.63 -6.31 4.16
C LEU A 461 7.85 -7.13 3.12
N VAL A 462 7.79 -6.69 1.85
CA VAL A 462 7.20 -7.50 0.77
C VAL A 462 8.01 -8.78 0.55
N GLN A 463 9.33 -8.68 0.58
CA GLN A 463 10.22 -9.82 0.45
C GLN A 463 9.98 -10.84 1.57
N GLU A 464 9.94 -10.38 2.83
CA GLU A 464 9.65 -11.22 4.00
C GLU A 464 8.30 -11.95 3.89
N ARG A 465 7.26 -11.26 3.38
CA ARG A 465 5.95 -11.89 3.12
C ARG A 465 6.05 -13.01 2.09
N LEU A 466 6.75 -12.78 0.97
CA LEU A 466 6.97 -13.81 -0.05
C LEU A 466 7.68 -15.03 0.57
N LEU A 467 8.79 -14.82 1.29
CA LEU A 467 9.56 -15.91 1.90
C LEU A 467 8.72 -16.68 2.93
N SER A 468 7.91 -15.98 3.73
CA SER A 468 7.01 -16.62 4.71
C SER A 468 5.94 -17.51 4.06
N SER A 469 5.54 -17.19 2.82
CA SER A 469 4.51 -17.94 2.08
C SER A 469 5.07 -19.15 1.30
N LYS A 470 6.40 -19.32 1.24
CA LYS A 470 7.08 -20.32 0.39
C LYS A 470 8.13 -21.09 1.18
N THR A 471 7.71 -22.19 1.82
CA THR A 471 8.61 -23.03 2.65
C THR A 471 9.74 -23.70 1.86
N ALA A 472 9.54 -23.97 0.57
CA ALA A 472 10.58 -24.56 -0.29
C ALA A 472 11.64 -23.55 -0.73
N LEU A 473 11.39 -22.24 -0.61
CA LEU A 473 12.28 -21.19 -1.08
C LEU A 473 13.38 -20.92 -0.05
N ARG A 474 14.61 -21.36 -0.36
CA ARG A 474 15.82 -21.08 0.41
C ARG A 474 16.47 -19.82 -0.11
N VAL A 475 16.64 -18.83 0.77
CA VAL A 475 17.30 -17.57 0.43
C VAL A 475 18.48 -17.31 1.36
N LEU A 476 19.68 -17.20 0.79
CA LEU A 476 20.88 -16.76 1.49
C LEU A 476 21.08 -15.26 1.23
N ASN A 477 21.00 -14.45 2.28
CA ASN A 477 21.24 -13.02 2.16
C ASN A 477 22.74 -12.74 2.35
N CYS A 478 23.41 -12.45 1.24
CA CYS A 478 24.83 -12.11 1.21
C CYS A 478 25.09 -10.60 1.25
N SER A 479 24.03 -9.79 1.20
CA SER A 479 24.11 -8.34 1.12
C SER A 479 24.40 -7.71 2.49
N ASP A 480 25.18 -6.62 2.52
CA ASP A 480 25.52 -5.87 3.75
C ASP A 480 24.47 -4.82 4.14
N GLY A 481 23.22 -5.25 4.10
CA GLY A 481 22.08 -4.37 4.20
C GLY A 481 21.18 -4.69 5.39
N ALA A 482 19.90 -4.46 5.21
CA ALA A 482 18.88 -4.83 6.17
C ALA A 482 18.72 -6.35 6.23
N PHE A 483 18.42 -6.85 7.42
CA PHE A 483 18.02 -8.23 7.64
C PHE A 483 16.63 -8.47 7.04
N VAL A 484 16.51 -9.51 6.21
CA VAL A 484 15.25 -9.97 5.62
C VAL A 484 14.81 -11.22 6.36
N LYS A 485 13.75 -11.15 7.16
CA LYS A 485 13.15 -12.30 7.83
C LYS A 485 12.76 -13.40 6.82
N GLY A 486 13.12 -14.63 7.12
CA GLY A 486 12.95 -15.78 6.22
C GLY A 486 14.16 -16.07 5.35
N SER A 487 15.17 -15.20 5.32
CA SER A 487 16.49 -15.48 4.73
C SER A 487 17.53 -15.87 5.78
N VAL A 488 18.64 -16.44 5.34
CA VAL A 488 19.80 -16.77 6.19
C VAL A 488 20.97 -15.83 5.86
N PRO A 489 21.43 -14.99 6.82
CA PRO A 489 22.63 -14.18 6.64
C PRO A 489 23.84 -15.08 6.37
N THR A 490 24.53 -14.88 5.23
CA THR A 490 25.64 -15.75 4.80
C THR A 490 26.68 -14.91 4.07
N GLN A 491 27.97 -15.03 4.38
CA GLN A 491 28.99 -14.38 3.55
C GLN A 491 29.07 -15.10 2.19
N PHE A 492 29.20 -14.37 1.09
CA PHE A 492 29.24 -15.01 -0.24
C PHE A 492 30.42 -15.97 -0.40
N SER A 493 31.55 -15.67 0.27
CA SER A 493 32.71 -16.56 0.35
C SER A 493 32.42 -17.94 0.94
N ASP A 494 31.39 -18.05 1.78
CA ASP A 494 31.05 -19.25 2.54
C ASP A 494 29.97 -20.07 1.83
N VAL A 495 29.46 -19.60 0.68
CA VAL A 495 28.45 -20.30 -0.10
C VAL A 495 29.08 -21.41 -0.92
N THR A 496 28.68 -22.65 -0.64
CA THR A 496 29.03 -23.81 -1.47
C THR A 496 28.13 -23.83 -2.71
N LEU A 497 28.72 -23.58 -3.88
CA LEU A 497 28.05 -23.70 -5.17
C LEU A 497 28.25 -25.12 -5.74
N CYS A 498 27.15 -25.74 -6.17
CA CYS A 498 27.18 -27.03 -6.86
C CYS A 498 27.54 -26.85 -8.34
N GLU A 499 28.12 -27.88 -8.97
CA GLU A 499 28.24 -27.90 -10.42
C GLU A 499 26.85 -28.06 -11.05
N VAL A 500 26.55 -27.18 -12.00
CA VAL A 500 25.30 -27.18 -12.76
C VAL A 500 25.68 -27.10 -14.23
N ASP A 501 25.06 -27.90 -15.10
CA ASP A 501 25.14 -27.67 -16.54
C ASP A 501 24.30 -26.44 -16.90
N LYS A 502 24.89 -25.27 -16.65
CA LYS A 502 24.32 -23.95 -16.89
C LYS A 502 23.96 -23.76 -18.36
N ASN A 503 24.73 -24.35 -19.28
CA ASN A 503 24.49 -24.25 -20.71
C ASN A 503 23.24 -25.03 -21.12
N GLN A 504 23.08 -26.26 -20.63
CA GLN A 504 21.86 -27.06 -20.86
C GLN A 504 20.62 -26.33 -20.33
N LEU A 505 20.67 -25.85 -19.08
CA LEU A 505 19.58 -25.11 -18.46
C LEU A 505 19.21 -23.86 -19.26
N MET A 506 20.18 -23.00 -19.59
CA MET A 506 19.88 -21.77 -20.31
C MET A 506 19.42 -22.01 -21.75
N ASN A 507 19.82 -23.12 -22.38
CA ASN A 507 19.26 -23.53 -23.67
C ASN A 507 17.77 -23.91 -23.55
N GLU A 508 17.39 -24.57 -22.46
CA GLU A 508 15.98 -24.88 -22.17
C GLU A 508 15.16 -23.61 -21.90
N VAL A 509 15.68 -22.71 -21.07
CA VAL A 509 15.06 -21.41 -20.77
C VAL A 509 14.87 -20.60 -22.05
N ARG A 510 15.90 -20.44 -22.89
CA ARG A 510 15.84 -19.68 -24.15
C ARG A 510 14.85 -20.26 -25.15
N ARG A 511 14.69 -21.59 -25.19
CA ARG A 511 13.69 -22.27 -26.03
C ARG A 511 12.28 -21.96 -25.55
N TYR A 512 12.07 -21.97 -24.24
CA TYR A 512 10.79 -21.60 -23.64
C TYR A 512 10.46 -20.12 -23.86
N ALA A 513 11.42 -19.21 -23.65
CA ALA A 513 11.24 -17.77 -23.79
C ALA A 513 11.00 -17.27 -25.25
N LYS A 514 10.85 -18.18 -26.22
CA LYS A 514 10.52 -17.91 -27.62
C LYS A 514 9.08 -18.28 -27.99
N THR A 515 8.35 -18.98 -27.12
CA THR A 515 6.96 -19.35 -27.43
C THR A 515 6.08 -18.11 -27.43
N GLN A 516 5.32 -17.94 -28.51
CA GLN A 516 4.38 -16.84 -28.69
C GLN A 516 2.96 -17.41 -28.71
N ASP A 517 2.19 -17.04 -27.71
CA ASP A 517 0.74 -17.24 -27.65
C ASP A 517 0.14 -15.86 -27.42
N VAL A 518 -0.20 -15.21 -28.53
CA VAL A 518 -0.53 -13.78 -28.58
C VAL A 518 -2.04 -13.57 -28.52
N ASP A 519 -2.45 -12.50 -27.83
CA ASP A 519 -3.85 -12.12 -27.69
C ASP A 519 -4.06 -10.67 -28.15
N THR A 520 -5.20 -10.45 -28.80
CA THR A 520 -5.78 -9.12 -29.01
C THR A 520 -6.81 -8.87 -27.91
N LEU A 521 -6.54 -7.91 -27.03
CA LEU A 521 -7.38 -7.65 -25.87
C LEU A 521 -8.39 -6.52 -26.13
N GLU A 522 -9.68 -6.87 -26.11
CA GLU A 522 -10.80 -5.92 -26.17
C GLU A 522 -11.07 -5.26 -24.81
N THR A 523 -11.17 -3.94 -24.78
CA THR A 523 -11.38 -3.14 -23.54
C THR A 523 -12.70 -2.36 -23.50
N GLY A 524 -13.40 -2.24 -24.63
CA GLY A 524 -14.50 -1.29 -24.81
C GLY A 524 -15.65 -1.44 -23.79
N HIS A 525 -16.07 -2.68 -23.50
CA HIS A 525 -17.12 -2.95 -22.52
C HIS A 525 -16.74 -2.50 -21.12
N TYR A 526 -15.53 -2.84 -20.66
CA TYR A 526 -15.05 -2.48 -19.32
C TYR A 526 -14.87 -0.96 -19.15
N VAL A 527 -14.39 -0.27 -20.18
CA VAL A 527 -14.26 1.18 -20.17
C VAL A 527 -15.64 1.84 -20.14
N THR A 528 -16.63 1.29 -20.84
CA THR A 528 -18.01 1.79 -20.81
C THR A 528 -18.64 1.65 -19.42
N GLN A 529 -18.42 0.53 -18.73
CA GLN A 529 -18.85 0.36 -17.34
C GLN A 529 -18.22 1.41 -16.41
N ALA A 530 -16.93 1.70 -16.57
CA ALA A 530 -16.24 2.74 -15.80
C ALA A 530 -16.83 4.14 -16.05
N ILE A 531 -17.16 4.47 -17.30
CA ILE A 531 -17.83 5.73 -17.68
C ILE A 531 -19.19 5.86 -16.99
N VAL A 532 -20.00 4.79 -16.96
CA VAL A 532 -21.31 4.80 -16.29
C VAL A 532 -21.19 5.12 -14.79
N GLN A 533 -20.16 4.60 -14.11
CA GLN A 533 -19.90 4.93 -12.71
C GLN A 533 -19.54 6.42 -12.52
N LEU A 534 -18.72 6.98 -13.42
CA LEU A 534 -18.35 8.39 -13.39
C LEU A 534 -19.56 9.31 -13.66
N GLU A 535 -20.39 9.00 -14.64
CA GLU A 535 -21.62 9.77 -14.93
C GLU A 535 -22.61 9.71 -13.76
N THR A 536 -22.75 8.54 -13.13
CA THR A 536 -23.57 8.38 -11.92
C THR A 536 -23.05 9.26 -10.78
N LEU A 537 -21.74 9.31 -10.55
CA LEU A 537 -21.15 10.20 -9.56
C LEU A 537 -21.36 11.67 -9.93
N ARG A 538 -21.13 12.04 -11.21
CA ARG A 538 -21.28 13.41 -11.72
C ARG A 538 -22.69 13.95 -11.49
N LEU A 539 -23.73 13.17 -11.79
CA LEU A 539 -25.13 13.52 -11.54
C LEU A 539 -25.43 13.72 -10.04
N ARG A 540 -24.86 12.88 -9.17
CA ARG A 540 -25.03 13.04 -7.71
C ARG A 540 -24.36 14.30 -7.20
N VAL A 541 -23.10 14.54 -7.58
CA VAL A 541 -22.33 15.74 -7.21
C VAL A 541 -23.04 17.01 -7.66
N ALA A 542 -23.59 17.03 -8.89
CA ALA A 542 -24.35 18.16 -9.41
C ALA A 542 -25.56 18.55 -8.53
N ASN A 543 -26.14 17.60 -7.80
CA ASN A 543 -27.30 17.83 -6.92
C ASN A 543 -26.93 18.06 -5.45
N ARG A 544 -25.64 18.06 -5.07
CA ARG A 544 -25.21 18.34 -3.70
C ARG A 544 -24.89 19.82 -3.48
N THR A 545 -25.15 20.27 -2.25
CA THR A 545 -24.86 21.62 -1.75
C THR A 545 -23.89 21.63 -0.56
N GLN A 546 -23.62 20.45 0.02
CA GLN A 546 -22.73 20.29 1.17
C GLN A 546 -21.53 19.41 0.78
N PRO A 547 -20.31 19.76 1.20
CA PRO A 547 -19.11 19.01 0.85
C PRO A 547 -19.10 17.63 1.51
N GLU A 548 -19.71 17.49 2.70
CA GLU A 548 -19.88 16.20 3.37
C GLU A 548 -20.73 15.23 2.54
N ALA A 549 -21.79 15.71 1.89
CA ALA A 549 -22.64 14.87 1.05
C ALA A 549 -21.88 14.40 -0.22
N ILE A 550 -21.01 15.26 -0.76
CA ILE A 550 -20.12 14.91 -1.89
C ILE A 550 -19.12 13.83 -1.47
N LEU A 551 -18.48 13.97 -0.31
CA LEU A 551 -17.58 12.94 0.23
C LEU A 551 -18.29 11.59 0.41
N VAL A 552 -19.54 11.59 0.89
CA VAL A 552 -20.33 10.36 1.03
C VAL A 552 -20.62 9.72 -0.33
N ASP A 553 -20.94 10.51 -1.36
CA ASP A 553 -21.18 9.98 -2.71
C ASP A 553 -19.91 9.42 -3.35
N MET A 554 -18.76 10.10 -3.18
CA MET A 554 -17.45 9.61 -3.64
C MET A 554 -17.04 8.33 -2.91
N ALA A 555 -17.18 8.30 -1.58
CA ALA A 555 -16.90 7.11 -0.79
C ALA A 555 -17.81 5.93 -1.17
N ARG A 556 -19.08 6.19 -1.50
CA ARG A 556 -20.00 5.15 -2.00
C ARG A 556 -19.50 4.56 -3.32
N MET A 557 -19.08 5.40 -4.27
CA MET A 557 -18.51 4.92 -5.53
C MET A 557 -17.26 4.08 -5.27
N ILE A 558 -16.32 4.57 -4.47
CA ILE A 558 -15.09 3.83 -4.12
C ILE A 558 -15.45 2.49 -3.50
N ARG A 559 -16.38 2.44 -2.55
CA ARG A 559 -16.83 1.19 -1.95
C ARG A 559 -17.38 0.23 -3.00
N THR A 560 -18.30 0.68 -3.85
CA THR A 560 -18.84 -0.15 -4.94
C THR A 560 -17.72 -0.74 -5.78
N LEU A 561 -16.75 0.07 -6.21
CA LEU A 561 -15.61 -0.41 -6.99
C LEU A 561 -14.74 -1.42 -6.21
N GLU A 562 -14.56 -1.25 -4.90
CA GLU A 562 -13.69 -2.11 -4.09
C GLU A 562 -14.34 -3.45 -3.70
N THR A 563 -15.67 -3.49 -3.55
CA THR A 563 -16.36 -4.65 -2.98
C THR A 563 -17.11 -5.50 -4.00
N ASP A 564 -17.47 -4.92 -5.15
CA ASP A 564 -18.28 -5.61 -6.16
C ASP A 564 -17.36 -6.23 -7.23
N PRO A 565 -17.41 -7.57 -7.40
CA PRO A 565 -16.55 -8.27 -8.36
C PRO A 565 -16.80 -7.86 -9.82
N ASP A 566 -17.98 -7.36 -10.16
CA ASP A 566 -18.28 -6.92 -11.54
C ASP A 566 -17.53 -5.63 -11.91
N PHE A 567 -16.98 -4.92 -10.92
CA PHE A 567 -16.27 -3.66 -11.13
C PHE A 567 -14.74 -3.75 -10.93
N VAL A 568 -14.14 -4.95 -10.93
CA VAL A 568 -12.69 -5.10 -10.70
C VAL A 568 -11.83 -4.30 -11.70
N PHE A 569 -12.20 -4.25 -12.98
CA PHE A 569 -11.52 -3.40 -13.96
C PHE A 569 -11.67 -1.91 -13.63
N SER A 570 -12.91 -1.47 -13.37
CA SER A 570 -13.23 -0.09 -12.98
C SER A 570 -12.54 0.32 -11.68
N ARG A 571 -12.31 -0.62 -10.77
CA ARG A 571 -11.59 -0.40 -9.51
C ARG A 571 -10.16 0.04 -9.74
N TYR A 572 -9.39 -0.74 -10.49
CA TYR A 572 -8.00 -0.37 -10.77
C TYR A 572 -7.94 0.93 -11.56
N LEU A 573 -8.83 1.10 -12.55
CA LEU A 573 -8.87 2.29 -13.39
C LEU A 573 -9.21 3.59 -12.63
N LEU A 574 -10.16 3.56 -11.68
CA LEU A 574 -10.75 4.78 -11.11
C LEU A 574 -10.49 4.97 -9.60
N ALA A 575 -10.44 3.89 -8.81
CA ALA A 575 -10.58 4.00 -7.36
C ALA A 575 -9.47 4.83 -6.73
N GLY A 576 -8.22 4.68 -7.18
CA GLY A 576 -7.11 5.40 -6.57
C GLY A 576 -7.12 6.91 -6.87
N SER A 577 -7.41 7.32 -8.11
CA SER A 577 -7.66 8.74 -8.42
C SER A 577 -8.78 9.31 -7.54
N MET A 578 -9.91 8.59 -7.40
CA MET A 578 -11.00 9.01 -6.53
C MET A 578 -10.59 9.10 -5.05
N LYS A 579 -9.72 8.21 -4.57
CA LYS A 579 -9.19 8.27 -3.21
C LYS A 579 -8.33 9.52 -2.98
N TYR A 580 -7.47 9.90 -3.93
CA TYR A 580 -6.70 11.15 -3.84
C TYR A 580 -7.60 12.39 -3.78
N LEU A 581 -8.62 12.47 -4.64
CA LEU A 581 -9.59 13.57 -4.64
C LEU A 581 -10.37 13.65 -3.32
N THR A 582 -10.95 12.52 -2.88
CA THR A 582 -11.75 12.42 -1.65
C THR A 582 -10.94 12.85 -0.43
N THR A 583 -9.70 12.39 -0.33
CA THR A 583 -8.82 12.68 0.80
C THR A 583 -8.34 14.13 0.80
N SER A 584 -8.09 14.70 -0.38
CA SER A 584 -7.74 16.13 -0.52
C SER A 584 -8.91 17.02 -0.08
N ILE A 585 -10.13 16.70 -0.52
CA ILE A 585 -11.34 17.42 -0.09
C ILE A 585 -11.49 17.33 1.44
N ALA A 586 -11.34 16.13 2.01
CA ALA A 586 -11.42 15.92 3.46
C ALA A 586 -10.38 16.77 4.21
N SER A 587 -9.11 16.74 3.79
CA SER A 587 -8.02 17.54 4.35
C SER A 587 -8.32 19.04 4.33
N HIS A 588 -8.98 19.55 3.29
CA HIS A 588 -9.36 20.97 3.23
C HIS A 588 -10.50 21.30 4.18
N ILE A 589 -11.62 20.58 4.09
CA ILE A 589 -12.82 20.87 4.89
C ILE A 589 -12.60 20.65 6.39
N ASN A 590 -11.56 19.88 6.74
CA ASN A 590 -11.16 19.65 8.13
C ASN A 590 -10.46 20.85 8.76
N HIS A 591 -9.87 21.73 7.96
CA HIS A 591 -9.01 22.81 8.46
C HIS A 591 -9.47 24.22 8.06
N ILE A 592 -10.42 24.36 7.12
CA ILE A 592 -11.06 25.66 6.84
C ILE A 592 -12.15 25.98 7.88
N ALA A 593 -12.44 27.27 8.05
CA ALA A 593 -13.52 27.73 8.91
C ALA A 593 -14.90 27.30 8.40
N VAL A 594 -15.84 27.06 9.32
CA VAL A 594 -17.24 26.73 9.00
C VAL A 594 -17.86 27.75 8.06
N ALA A 595 -17.58 29.06 8.26
CA ALA A 595 -18.08 30.13 7.40
C ALA A 595 -17.55 30.06 5.96
N ALA A 596 -16.35 29.52 5.75
CA ALA A 596 -15.72 29.38 4.43
C ALA A 596 -16.16 28.13 3.66
N LYS A 597 -16.96 27.25 4.28
CA LYS A 597 -17.36 25.98 3.65
C LYS A 597 -18.26 26.16 2.43
N ALA A 598 -19.15 27.15 2.45
CA ALA A 598 -20.04 27.41 1.31
C ALA A 598 -19.22 27.80 0.07
N ASP A 599 -18.30 28.75 0.24
CA ASP A 599 -17.39 29.22 -0.82
C ASP A 599 -16.51 28.08 -1.34
N TYR A 600 -15.88 27.33 -0.42
CA TYR A 600 -15.09 26.14 -0.78
C TYR A 600 -15.91 25.15 -1.60
N THR A 601 -17.16 24.90 -1.21
CA THR A 601 -18.01 23.89 -1.85
C THR A 601 -18.43 24.29 -3.25
N ALA A 602 -18.70 25.58 -3.50
CA ALA A 602 -19.04 26.08 -4.81
C ALA A 602 -17.90 25.81 -5.82
N VAL A 603 -16.68 26.22 -5.48
CA VAL A 603 -15.49 26.02 -6.33
C VAL A 603 -15.13 24.54 -6.44
N MET A 604 -15.14 23.81 -5.31
CA MET A 604 -14.84 22.37 -5.29
C MET A 604 -15.77 21.57 -6.21
N LYS A 605 -17.07 21.87 -6.17
CA LYS A 605 -18.07 21.20 -6.99
C LYS A 605 -17.84 21.47 -8.49
N GLU A 606 -17.60 22.72 -8.87
CA GLU A 606 -17.28 23.09 -10.25
C GLU A 606 -16.06 22.33 -10.76
N LYS A 607 -14.96 22.39 -10.00
CA LYS A 607 -13.70 21.72 -10.35
C LYS A 607 -13.86 20.21 -10.41
N LEU A 608 -14.59 19.61 -9.46
CA LEU A 608 -14.82 18.16 -9.45
C LEU A 608 -15.65 17.73 -10.67
N LEU A 609 -16.71 18.45 -11.02
CA LEU A 609 -17.52 18.16 -12.20
C LEU A 609 -16.70 18.27 -13.49
N HIS A 610 -15.82 19.26 -13.59
CA HIS A 610 -14.88 19.40 -14.70
C HIS A 610 -13.90 18.22 -14.77
N THR A 611 -13.29 17.84 -13.63
CA THR A 611 -12.39 16.68 -13.53
C THR A 611 -13.07 15.38 -13.94
N LEU A 612 -14.32 15.15 -13.50
CA LEU A 612 -15.09 13.97 -13.88
C LEU A 612 -15.41 13.97 -15.38
N GLY A 613 -15.85 15.10 -15.94
CA GLY A 613 -16.13 15.25 -17.37
C GLY A 613 -14.88 14.97 -18.23
N HIS A 614 -13.76 15.60 -17.91
CA HIS A 614 -12.51 15.37 -18.63
C HIS A 614 -11.99 13.93 -18.52
N THR A 615 -12.26 13.26 -17.39
CA THR A 615 -11.97 11.82 -17.23
C THR A 615 -12.85 10.98 -18.15
N ILE A 616 -14.15 11.28 -18.23
CA ILE A 616 -15.08 10.59 -19.12
C ILE A 616 -14.66 10.77 -20.58
N ASP A 617 -14.37 11.99 -21.01
CA ASP A 617 -13.96 12.29 -22.39
C ASP A 617 -12.70 11.49 -22.76
N ARG A 618 -11.70 11.44 -21.86
CA ARG A 618 -10.49 10.64 -22.05
C ARG A 618 -10.75 9.14 -22.14
N LEU A 619 -11.71 8.62 -21.39
CA LEU A 619 -12.07 7.20 -21.46
C LEU A 619 -12.87 6.88 -22.74
N GLN A 620 -13.70 7.81 -23.22
CA GLN A 620 -14.46 7.63 -24.46
C GLN A 620 -13.54 7.44 -25.67
N THR A 621 -12.37 8.10 -25.72
CA THR A 621 -11.40 7.88 -26.81
C THR A 621 -10.88 6.45 -26.88
N LEU A 622 -10.94 5.68 -25.79
CA LEU A 622 -10.54 4.27 -25.74
C LEU A 622 -11.67 3.30 -26.15
N THR A 623 -12.90 3.79 -26.28
CA THR A 623 -14.07 2.99 -26.70
C THR A 623 -14.34 3.06 -28.19
N GLN A 624 -13.74 4.04 -28.88
CA GLN A 624 -13.84 4.12 -30.33
C GLN A 624 -12.91 3.07 -30.95
N PRO A 625 -13.35 2.28 -31.95
CA PRO A 625 -12.45 1.39 -32.66
C PRO A 625 -11.31 2.24 -33.24
N ASN A 626 -10.06 1.84 -32.98
CA ASN A 626 -8.88 2.52 -33.49
C ASN A 626 -9.02 2.65 -35.02
N ASN A 627 -9.32 3.86 -35.51
CA ASN A 627 -9.14 4.21 -36.91
C ASN A 627 -7.64 4.53 -37.11
N HIS A 628 -6.78 3.53 -37.04
CA HIS A 628 -5.38 3.62 -37.47
C HIS A 628 -4.96 2.36 -38.20
#